data_AF-A0A534GB43-F1
#
_entry.id   AF-A0A534GB43-F1
#
_cell.length_a   1.000
_cell.length_b   1.000
_cell.length_c   1.000
_cell.angle_alpha   90.00
_cell.angle_beta   90.00
_cell.angle_gamma   90.00
#
_symmetry.space_group_name_H-M   'P 1'
#
loop_
_entity.id
_entity.type
_entity.pdbx_description
1 polymer ?
#
loop_
_entity_poly.entity_id
_entity_poly.type
_entity_poly.pdbx_seq_one_letter_code
_entity_poly.pdbx_strand_id
1 'polypeptide(L)'
;MAEVLSAGRTTHQGQGLEALRARVRAATLRPEADASGEIIADLTEERSALERARARAARWVEAARADRRSRPLLDRMLEQFPLDSAQGKALMSLAEALLRTPDPKRADQLIAERLAALRGAGVPGDSDLLLRTGFTLLGAAGRLLPEVSAELSGEFSPSSLTKPMIAPIVRAALRQSMQLLGHAFIVGETIDAALARGRAEPGLALCSFDVLGEGARTEADAQRYFDAYAHAIEVLGGQAAG
;
A
#
# COMPACT_ATOMS: atom_id res chain seq x y z
N MET A 1 -40.29 -20.74 -32.09
CA MET A 1 -39.72 -20.93 -30.74
C MET A 1 -39.01 -19.69 -30.18
N ALA A 2 -39.05 -18.52 -30.84
CA ALA A 2 -38.46 -17.27 -30.32
C ALA A 2 -39.47 -16.28 -29.72
N GLU A 3 -40.78 -16.48 -29.91
CA GLU A 3 -41.80 -15.51 -29.46
C GLU A 3 -42.44 -15.80 -28.09
N VAL A 4 -42.18 -16.96 -27.48
CA VAL A 4 -42.79 -17.32 -26.18
C VAL A 4 -41.95 -16.86 -24.98
N LEU A 5 -40.71 -16.40 -25.19
CA LEU A 5 -39.79 -15.95 -24.12
C LEU A 5 -39.82 -14.43 -23.83
N SER A 6 -40.65 -13.67 -24.56
CA SER A 6 -40.73 -12.20 -24.48
C SER A 6 -41.94 -11.67 -23.70
N ALA A 7 -42.93 -12.50 -23.34
CA ALA A 7 -44.20 -12.00 -22.80
C ALA A 7 -44.36 -12.09 -21.27
N GLY A 8 -43.38 -12.60 -20.54
CA GLY A 8 -43.52 -12.91 -19.10
C GLY A 8 -42.57 -12.18 -18.13
N ARG A 9 -41.74 -11.21 -18.59
CA ARG A 9 -40.66 -10.64 -17.77
C ARG A 9 -40.85 -9.19 -17.29
N THR A 10 -41.97 -8.54 -17.56
CA THR A 10 -42.00 -7.07 -17.57
C THR A 10 -42.72 -6.34 -16.44
N THR A 11 -43.23 -6.99 -15.38
CA THR A 11 -44.01 -6.20 -14.37
C THR A 11 -43.81 -6.50 -12.88
N HIS A 12 -43.22 -7.63 -12.47
CA HIS A 12 -43.04 -7.91 -11.02
C HIS A 12 -41.64 -7.62 -10.45
N GLN A 13 -40.59 -7.43 -11.27
CA GLN A 13 -39.24 -7.08 -10.79
C GLN A 13 -38.93 -5.58 -10.81
N GLY A 14 -39.66 -4.78 -11.61
CA GLY A 14 -39.44 -3.33 -11.73
C GLY A 14 -39.76 -2.58 -10.45
N GLN A 15 -40.89 -2.89 -9.79
CA GLN A 15 -41.31 -2.22 -8.56
C GLN A 15 -40.38 -2.50 -7.37
N GLY A 16 -39.81 -3.72 -7.28
CA GLY A 16 -38.87 -4.08 -6.21
C GLY A 16 -37.49 -3.44 -6.37
N LEU A 17 -36.92 -3.48 -7.58
CA LEU A 17 -35.63 -2.86 -7.89
C LEU A 17 -35.69 -1.33 -7.79
N GLU A 18 -36.77 -0.73 -8.26
CA GLU A 18 -36.97 0.72 -8.18
C GLU A 18 -37.17 1.17 -6.73
N ALA A 19 -37.95 0.43 -5.92
CA ALA A 19 -38.08 0.69 -4.49
C ALA A 19 -36.73 0.58 -3.75
N LEU A 20 -35.92 -0.43 -4.06
CA LEU A 20 -34.58 -0.57 -3.47
C LEU A 20 -33.66 0.59 -3.88
N ARG A 21 -33.65 0.98 -5.16
CA ARG A 21 -32.87 2.14 -5.63
C ARG A 21 -33.35 3.45 -5.01
N ALA A 22 -34.66 3.62 -4.85
CA ALA A 22 -35.24 4.79 -4.19
C ALA A 22 -34.78 4.88 -2.73
N ARG A 23 -34.74 3.76 -2.00
CA ARG A 23 -34.21 3.69 -0.63
C ARG A 23 -32.73 4.10 -0.56
N VAL A 24 -31.89 3.60 -1.46
CA VAL A 24 -30.46 3.97 -1.52
C VAL A 24 -30.28 5.46 -1.80
N ARG A 25 -31.03 6.01 -2.77
CA ARG A 25 -30.98 7.45 -3.10
C ARG A 25 -31.45 8.30 -1.93
N ALA A 26 -32.57 7.94 -1.31
CA ALA A 26 -33.08 8.64 -0.13
C ALA A 26 -32.08 8.59 1.03
N ALA A 27 -31.28 7.53 1.14
CA ALA A 27 -30.24 7.39 2.16
C ALA A 27 -28.99 8.27 1.95
N THR A 28 -28.76 8.79 0.74
CA THR A 28 -27.47 9.42 0.37
C THR A 28 -27.17 10.69 1.14
N LEU A 29 -28.19 11.49 1.49
CA LEU A 29 -28.05 12.77 2.20
C LEU A 29 -28.94 12.81 3.46
N ARG A 30 -29.15 11.66 4.11
CA ARG A 30 -29.93 11.61 5.35
C ARG A 30 -29.22 12.41 6.46
N PRO A 31 -29.98 13.06 7.36
CA PRO A 31 -29.40 13.64 8.56
C PRO A 31 -28.65 12.57 9.36
N GLU A 32 -27.42 12.89 9.77
CA GLU A 32 -26.54 11.95 10.49
C GLU A 32 -27.18 11.45 11.79
N ALA A 33 -27.89 12.32 12.52
CA ALA A 33 -28.58 11.96 13.75
C ALA A 33 -29.61 10.84 13.55
N ASP A 34 -30.37 10.89 12.45
CA ASP A 34 -31.40 9.90 12.15
C ASP A 34 -30.75 8.57 11.72
N ALA A 35 -29.73 8.63 10.85
CA ALA A 35 -29.04 7.44 10.36
C ALA A 35 -28.26 6.72 11.47
N SER A 36 -27.53 7.47 12.30
CA SER A 36 -26.78 6.91 13.44
C SER A 36 -27.71 6.40 14.54
N GLY A 37 -28.84 7.09 14.79
CA GLY A 37 -29.86 6.66 15.75
C GLY A 37 -30.43 5.28 15.44
N GLU A 38 -30.76 5.02 14.18
CA GLU A 38 -31.20 3.69 13.71
C GLU A 38 -30.13 2.62 13.94
N ILE A 39 -28.88 2.89 13.52
CA ILE A 39 -27.77 1.93 13.70
C ILE A 39 -27.51 1.65 15.19
N ILE A 40 -27.56 2.66 16.05
CA ILE A 40 -27.38 2.48 17.50
C ILE A 40 -28.51 1.64 18.11
N ALA A 41 -29.74 1.84 17.66
CA ALA A 41 -30.88 1.04 18.11
C ALA A 41 -30.68 -0.44 17.74
N ASP A 42 -30.33 -0.73 16.48
CA ASP A 42 -30.02 -2.10 16.02
C ASP A 42 -28.87 -2.73 16.82
N LEU A 43 -27.79 -1.98 17.05
CA LEU A 43 -26.63 -2.46 17.83
C LEU A 43 -26.94 -2.68 19.32
N THR A 44 -27.96 -2.01 19.85
CA THR A 44 -28.37 -2.16 21.25
C THR A 44 -28.96 -3.55 21.51
N GLU A 45 -29.61 -4.15 20.52
CA GLU A 45 -30.14 -5.51 20.58
C GLU A 45 -29.00 -6.56 20.57
N GLU A 46 -27.86 -6.22 19.95
CA GLU A 46 -26.69 -7.09 19.79
C GLU A 46 -25.63 -6.98 20.90
N ARG A 47 -25.97 -6.38 22.04
CA ARG A 47 -25.01 -6.05 23.13
C ARG A 47 -24.13 -7.22 23.56
N SER A 48 -24.68 -8.42 23.66
CA SER A 48 -23.90 -9.60 24.07
C SER A 48 -22.85 -10.01 23.03
N ALA A 49 -23.17 -9.84 21.74
CA ALA A 49 -22.23 -10.10 20.64
C ALA A 49 -21.12 -9.05 20.62
N LEU A 50 -21.46 -7.79 20.89
CA LEU A 50 -20.49 -6.68 20.98
C LEU A 50 -19.45 -6.93 22.08
N GLU A 51 -19.85 -7.38 23.27
CA GLU A 51 -18.89 -7.67 24.35
C GLU A 51 -17.93 -8.82 23.98
N ARG A 52 -18.43 -9.88 23.32
CA ARG A 52 -17.57 -10.96 22.82
C ARG A 52 -16.62 -10.47 21.74
N ALA A 53 -17.08 -9.61 20.83
CA ALA A 53 -16.26 -8.99 19.79
C ALA A 53 -15.18 -8.10 20.41
N ARG A 54 -15.51 -7.30 21.43
CA ARG A 54 -14.58 -6.46 22.17
C ARG A 54 -13.48 -7.26 22.84
N ALA A 55 -13.82 -8.34 23.56
CA ALA A 55 -12.84 -9.23 24.18
C ALA A 55 -11.91 -9.87 23.14
N ARG A 56 -12.46 -10.28 21.99
CA ARG A 56 -11.66 -10.83 20.89
C ARG A 56 -10.71 -9.78 20.29
N ALA A 57 -11.20 -8.58 20.03
CA ALA A 57 -10.41 -7.47 19.51
C ALA A 57 -9.27 -7.10 20.46
N ALA A 58 -9.51 -7.06 21.78
CA ALA A 58 -8.47 -6.83 22.77
C ALA A 58 -7.32 -7.84 22.65
N ARG A 59 -7.64 -9.14 22.54
CA ARG A 59 -6.62 -10.19 22.36
C ARG A 59 -5.84 -10.03 21.06
N TRP A 60 -6.50 -9.64 19.96
CA TRP A 60 -5.81 -9.39 18.69
C TRP A 60 -4.85 -8.20 18.79
N VAL A 61 -5.24 -7.12 19.47
CA VAL A 61 -4.38 -5.96 19.71
C VAL A 61 -3.19 -6.34 20.59
N GLU A 62 -3.40 -7.11 21.65
CA GLU A 62 -2.32 -7.61 22.52
C GLU A 62 -1.33 -8.48 21.74
N ALA A 63 -1.83 -9.42 20.94
CA ALA A 63 -1.00 -10.27 20.08
C ALA A 63 -0.19 -9.45 19.07
N ALA A 64 -0.82 -8.50 18.38
CA ALA A 64 -0.16 -7.64 17.41
C ALA A 64 0.93 -6.76 18.05
N ARG A 65 0.71 -6.28 19.28
CA ARG A 65 1.72 -5.50 20.03
C ARG A 65 2.88 -6.35 20.54
N ALA A 66 2.62 -7.61 20.88
CA ALA A 66 3.63 -8.56 21.33
C ALA A 66 4.56 -9.00 20.17
N ASP A 67 4.04 -9.07 18.94
CA ASP A 67 4.84 -9.40 17.76
C ASP A 67 5.70 -8.21 17.27
N ARG A 68 6.78 -7.93 18.01
CA ARG A 68 7.77 -6.92 17.63
C ARG A 68 8.69 -7.34 16.49
N ARG A 69 8.70 -8.62 16.12
CA ARG A 69 9.60 -9.17 15.09
C ARG A 69 9.07 -8.94 13.68
N SER A 70 7.76 -8.87 13.48
CA SER A 70 7.15 -8.69 12.15
C SER A 70 6.96 -7.25 11.69
N ARG A 71 7.25 -6.23 12.53
CA ARG A 71 7.07 -4.81 12.13
C ARG A 71 7.75 -4.53 10.79
N PRO A 72 6.97 -4.34 9.70
CA PRO A 72 7.52 -4.12 8.38
C PRO A 72 8.40 -2.88 8.38
N LEU A 73 9.39 -2.84 7.49
CA LEU A 73 10.25 -1.68 7.28
C LEU A 73 9.43 -0.39 7.12
N LEU A 74 8.29 -0.49 6.44
CA LEU A 74 7.31 0.58 6.25
C LEU A 74 6.83 1.18 7.58
N ASP A 75 6.33 0.37 8.53
CA ASP A 75 5.79 0.88 9.79
C ASP A 75 6.81 1.70 10.57
N ARG A 76 8.06 1.23 10.61
CA ARG A 76 9.16 1.94 11.28
C ARG A 76 9.52 3.24 10.56
N MET A 77 9.42 3.25 9.23
CA MET A 77 9.62 4.46 8.44
C MET A 77 8.48 5.47 8.67
N LEU A 78 7.22 5.02 8.70
CA LEU A 78 6.07 5.89 8.93
C LEU A 78 6.02 6.44 10.37
N GLU A 79 6.47 5.67 11.37
CA GLU A 79 6.61 6.17 12.75
C GLU A 79 7.67 7.29 12.86
N GLN A 80 8.74 7.22 12.07
CA GLN A 80 9.79 8.26 12.06
C GLN A 80 9.49 9.42 11.10
N PHE A 81 8.78 9.14 10.01
CA PHE A 81 8.41 10.09 8.96
C PHE A 81 6.91 10.01 8.67
N PRO A 82 6.07 10.58 9.54
CA PRO A 82 4.62 10.63 9.33
C PRO A 82 4.26 11.21 7.95
N LEU A 83 3.27 10.65 7.26
CA LEU A 83 2.90 11.03 5.88
C LEU A 83 2.37 12.47 5.74
N ASP A 84 1.90 13.06 6.83
CA ASP A 84 1.44 14.45 6.88
C ASP A 84 2.60 15.45 6.95
N SER A 85 3.77 15.01 7.45
CA SER A 85 4.98 15.81 7.54
C SER A 85 5.60 16.09 6.17
N ALA A 86 6.32 17.21 6.05
CA ALA A 86 7.06 17.56 4.83
C ALA A 86 8.09 16.46 4.46
N GLN A 87 8.69 15.85 5.49
CA GLN A 87 9.66 14.78 5.35
C GLN A 87 9.03 13.49 4.83
N GLY A 88 7.89 13.07 5.38
CA GLY A 88 7.14 11.90 4.92
C GLY A 88 6.65 12.05 3.47
N LYS A 89 6.16 13.24 3.10
CA LYS A 89 5.76 13.55 1.72
C LYS A 89 6.94 13.48 0.75
N ALA A 90 8.10 14.03 1.11
CA ALA A 90 9.30 13.96 0.28
C ALA A 90 9.82 12.53 0.12
N LEU A 91 9.77 11.74 1.20
CA LEU A 91 10.16 10.33 1.20
C LEU A 91 9.26 9.48 0.30
N MET A 92 7.94 9.66 0.37
CA MET A 92 7.00 8.96 -0.52
C MET A 92 7.16 9.39 -1.97
N SER A 93 7.38 10.69 -2.22
CA SER A 93 7.66 11.18 -3.56
C SER A 93 8.96 10.59 -4.14
N LEU A 94 10.00 10.43 -3.32
CA LEU A 94 11.23 9.74 -3.73
C LEU A 94 10.95 8.25 -4.00
N ALA A 95 10.18 7.58 -3.15
CA ALA A 95 9.78 6.19 -3.35
C ALA A 95 9.07 5.98 -4.69
N GLU A 96 8.05 6.78 -4.97
CA GLU A 96 7.28 6.76 -6.21
C GLU A 96 8.19 6.98 -7.43
N ALA A 97 9.09 7.97 -7.34
CA ALA A 97 10.00 8.30 -8.43
C ALA A 97 10.99 7.17 -8.72
N LEU A 98 11.49 6.47 -7.69
CA LEU A 98 12.39 5.32 -7.86
C LEU A 98 11.66 4.08 -8.37
N LEU A 99 10.43 3.83 -7.92
CA LEU A 99 9.61 2.72 -8.44
C LEU A 99 9.26 2.91 -9.92
N ARG A 100 9.09 4.16 -10.38
CA ARG A 100 8.88 4.48 -11.80
C ARG A 100 10.16 4.49 -12.65
N THR A 101 11.34 4.33 -12.05
CA THR A 101 12.63 4.38 -12.76
C THR A 101 13.26 2.99 -12.81
N PRO A 102 12.98 2.19 -13.85
CA PRO A 102 13.48 0.82 -13.95
C PRO A 102 14.99 0.73 -14.20
N ASP A 103 15.58 1.79 -14.78
CA ASP A 103 17.02 1.86 -15.06
C ASP A 103 17.81 2.22 -13.79
N PRO A 104 18.67 1.31 -13.28
CA PRO A 104 19.39 1.53 -12.04
C PRO A 104 20.33 2.73 -12.10
N LYS A 105 20.90 3.07 -13.27
CA LYS A 105 21.79 4.24 -13.40
C LYS A 105 21.02 5.55 -13.26
N ARG A 106 19.82 5.62 -13.85
CA ARG A 106 18.93 6.79 -13.74
C ARG A 106 18.31 6.90 -12.36
N ALA A 107 17.95 5.77 -11.74
CA ALA A 107 17.49 5.74 -10.37
C ALA A 107 18.56 6.31 -9.43
N ASP A 108 19.83 5.91 -9.59
CA ASP A 108 20.95 6.46 -8.81
C ASP A 108 21.13 7.98 -9.00
N GLN A 109 21.01 8.47 -10.23
CA GLN A 109 21.05 9.91 -10.53
C GLN A 109 19.89 10.66 -9.85
N LEU A 110 18.68 10.10 -9.92
CA LEU A 110 17.49 10.67 -9.29
C LEU A 110 17.61 10.70 -7.76
N ILE A 111 18.17 9.66 -7.14
CA ILE A 111 18.49 9.68 -5.70
C ILE A 111 19.47 10.81 -5.40
N ALA A 112 20.54 10.94 -6.18
CA ALA A 112 21.55 11.98 -5.98
C ALA A 112 20.95 13.39 -6.08
N GLU A 113 20.11 13.64 -7.08
CA GLU A 113 19.42 14.92 -7.30
C GLU A 113 18.44 15.25 -6.16
N ARG A 114 17.63 14.28 -5.74
CA ARG A 114 16.63 14.50 -4.67
C ARG A 114 17.29 14.67 -3.31
N LEU A 115 18.37 13.94 -3.02
CA LEU A 115 19.17 14.16 -1.82
C LEU A 115 19.85 15.54 -1.84
N ALA A 116 20.34 16.00 -2.99
CA ALA A 116 20.91 17.35 -3.12
C ALA A 116 19.85 18.45 -2.93
N ALA A 117 18.64 18.27 -3.47
CA ALA A 117 17.52 19.19 -3.28
C ALA A 117 17.08 19.26 -1.80
N LEU A 118 17.02 18.11 -1.11
CA LEU A 118 16.74 18.06 0.32
C LEU A 118 17.85 18.70 1.18
N ARG A 119 19.12 18.66 0.71
CA ARG A 119 20.24 19.40 1.35
C ARG A 119 20.07 20.91 1.19
N GLY A 120 19.57 21.36 0.04
CA GLY A 120 19.37 22.77 -0.28
C GLY A 120 18.11 23.40 0.33
N ALA A 121 17.09 22.61 0.64
CA ALA A 121 15.82 23.07 1.22
C ALA A 121 15.89 23.32 2.74
N GLY A 122 17.09 23.37 3.33
CA GLY A 122 17.29 23.50 4.76
C GLY A 122 16.80 24.83 5.34
N VAL A 123 15.80 24.74 6.23
CA VAL A 123 15.64 25.66 7.36
C VAL A 123 16.96 25.65 8.18
N PRO A 124 17.47 26.79 8.66
CA PRO A 124 18.78 26.85 9.29
C PRO A 124 18.85 25.95 10.54
N GLY A 125 19.71 24.93 10.53
CA GLY A 125 20.00 24.05 11.68
C GLY A 125 19.99 22.55 11.43
N ASP A 126 19.55 22.08 10.25
CA ASP A 126 19.06 20.69 10.09
C ASP A 126 19.94 19.77 9.21
N SER A 127 21.25 20.03 9.12
CA SER A 127 22.21 19.09 8.53
C SER A 127 22.16 17.69 9.19
N ASP A 128 21.63 17.61 10.41
CA ASP A 128 21.41 16.39 11.18
C ASP A 128 20.20 15.56 10.68
N LEU A 129 19.19 16.15 10.04
CA LEU A 129 18.00 15.42 9.59
C LEU A 129 18.26 14.53 8.40
N LEU A 130 19.03 14.97 7.40
CA LEU A 130 19.37 14.13 6.24
C LEU A 130 20.29 12.96 6.61
N LEU A 131 21.20 13.24 7.53
CA LEU A 131 22.08 12.25 8.12
C LEU A 131 21.23 11.28 8.94
N ARG A 132 20.40 11.74 9.88
CA ARG A 132 19.49 10.88 10.66
C ARG A 132 18.53 10.09 9.79
N THR A 133 17.92 10.69 8.77
CA THR A 133 16.97 10.02 7.87
C THR A 133 17.64 8.98 7.00
N GLY A 134 18.83 9.30 6.47
CA GLY A 134 19.68 8.35 5.77
C GLY A 134 20.16 7.23 6.68
N PHE A 135 20.62 7.53 7.90
CA PHE A 135 21.10 6.56 8.89
C PHE A 135 19.99 5.72 9.50
N THR A 136 18.76 6.23 9.64
CA THR A 136 17.63 5.44 10.12
C THR A 136 17.03 4.59 9.01
N LEU A 137 16.94 5.07 7.76
CA LEU A 137 16.63 4.20 6.62
C LEU A 137 17.71 3.13 6.45
N LEU A 138 19.00 3.50 6.52
CA LEU A 138 20.13 2.59 6.34
C LEU A 138 20.30 1.65 7.54
N GLY A 139 20.01 2.08 8.76
CA GLY A 139 20.02 1.24 9.96
C GLY A 139 18.81 0.31 10.04
N ALA A 140 17.65 0.74 9.52
CA ALA A 140 16.49 -0.12 9.33
C ALA A 140 16.71 -1.13 8.20
N ALA A 141 17.37 -0.72 7.11
CA ALA A 141 17.75 -1.59 5.99
C ALA A 141 18.95 -2.50 6.30
N GLY A 142 19.90 -2.05 7.13
CA GLY A 142 21.12 -2.77 7.50
C GLY A 142 20.86 -3.97 8.41
N ARG A 143 19.69 -4.02 9.08
CA ARG A 143 19.21 -5.25 9.74
C ARG A 143 18.69 -6.31 8.76
N LEU A 144 18.50 -5.95 7.49
CA LEU A 144 18.04 -6.85 6.41
C LEU A 144 19.17 -7.14 5.40
N LEU A 145 20.30 -6.43 5.46
CA LEU A 145 21.45 -6.57 4.56
C LEU A 145 22.76 -6.64 5.38
N PRO A 146 23.19 -7.84 5.81
CA PRO A 146 24.38 -8.02 6.66
C PRO A 146 25.68 -7.50 6.05
N GLU A 147 25.79 -7.52 4.72
CA GLU A 147 26.97 -7.06 3.98
C GLU A 147 27.19 -5.54 4.11
N VAL A 148 26.10 -4.77 4.19
CA VAL A 148 26.14 -3.30 4.35
C VAL A 148 26.51 -2.92 5.79
N SER A 149 26.13 -3.72 6.78
CA SER A 149 26.44 -3.46 8.19
C SER A 149 27.92 -3.69 8.54
N ALA A 150 28.60 -4.58 7.83
CA ALA A 150 30.02 -4.91 8.10
C ALA A 150 30.99 -3.84 7.55
N GLU A 151 30.66 -3.21 6.42
CA GLU A 151 31.44 -2.08 5.89
C GLU A 151 31.22 -0.77 6.67
N LEU A 152 30.06 -0.62 7.33
CA LEU A 152 29.70 0.58 8.08
C LEU A 152 30.08 0.54 9.57
N SER A 153 30.53 -0.61 10.09
CA SER A 153 30.86 -0.78 11.52
C SER A 153 32.16 -0.10 11.99
N GLY A 154 32.93 0.54 11.10
CA GLY A 154 34.08 1.36 11.48
C GLY A 154 33.71 2.82 11.67
N GLU A 155 33.55 3.30 12.92
CA GLU A 155 33.45 4.71 13.34
C GLU A 155 33.11 5.73 12.23
N PHE A 156 31.88 5.69 11.75
CA PHE A 156 31.44 6.54 10.64
C PHE A 156 31.00 7.92 11.13
N SER A 157 31.90 8.91 11.01
CA SER A 157 31.59 10.33 11.28
C SER A 157 30.63 10.90 10.23
N PRO A 158 29.64 11.74 10.59
CA PRO A 158 28.72 12.39 9.64
C PRO A 158 29.44 13.25 8.58
N SER A 159 30.67 13.68 8.87
CA SER A 159 31.56 14.41 7.95
C SER A 159 32.11 13.55 6.80
N SER A 160 32.15 12.22 6.96
CA SER A 160 32.69 11.30 5.94
C SER A 160 31.74 11.09 4.76
N LEU A 161 30.47 11.44 4.90
CA LEU A 161 29.43 11.35 3.83
C LEU A 161 29.59 12.37 2.71
N THR A 162 30.55 13.28 2.83
CA THR A 162 31.04 14.12 1.72
C THR A 162 32.03 13.37 0.83
N LYS A 163 32.56 12.22 1.27
CA LYS A 163 33.51 11.43 0.49
C LYS A 163 32.76 10.69 -0.63
N PRO A 164 33.21 10.81 -1.89
CA PRO A 164 32.55 10.20 -3.04
C PRO A 164 32.35 8.67 -2.94
N MET A 165 33.11 7.99 -2.09
CA MET A 165 33.08 6.55 -1.89
C MET A 165 31.87 6.01 -1.12
N ILE A 166 31.23 6.82 -0.25
CA ILE A 166 30.14 6.35 0.63
C ILE A 166 28.76 6.56 -0.03
N ALA A 167 28.70 7.49 -0.99
CA ALA A 167 27.49 7.81 -1.72
C ALA A 167 26.87 6.64 -2.53
N PRO A 168 27.65 5.74 -3.19
CA PRO A 168 27.09 4.59 -3.93
C PRO A 168 26.40 3.56 -3.02
N ILE A 169 26.99 3.23 -1.87
CA ILE A 169 26.43 2.24 -0.94
C ILE A 169 25.10 2.74 -0.36
N VAL A 170 25.06 4.01 0.04
CA VAL A 170 23.84 4.64 0.57
C VAL A 170 22.74 4.70 -0.50
N ARG A 171 23.08 5.01 -1.76
CA ARG A 171 22.11 4.99 -2.88
C ARG A 171 21.57 3.58 -3.14
N ALA A 172 22.43 2.57 -3.13
CA ALA A 172 22.02 1.18 -3.31
C ALA A 172 21.04 0.73 -2.20
N ALA A 173 21.33 1.08 -0.94
CA ALA A 173 20.45 0.76 0.19
C ALA A 173 19.11 1.52 0.13
N LEU A 174 19.11 2.79 -0.31
CA LEU A 174 17.88 3.56 -0.54
C LEU A 174 17.03 2.93 -1.64
N ARG A 175 17.63 2.55 -2.76
CA ARG A 175 16.95 1.85 -3.86
C ARG A 175 16.32 0.54 -3.38
N GLN A 176 17.08 -0.28 -2.66
CA GLN A 176 16.58 -1.55 -2.12
C GLN A 176 15.44 -1.33 -1.12
N SER A 177 15.55 -0.32 -0.25
CA SER A 177 14.49 0.05 0.69
C SER A 177 13.21 0.48 -0.04
N MET A 178 13.31 1.26 -1.12
CA MET A 178 12.14 1.66 -1.91
C MET A 178 11.52 0.49 -2.67
N GLN A 179 12.32 -0.46 -3.14
CA GLN A 179 11.82 -1.69 -3.74
C GLN A 179 11.07 -2.55 -2.70
N LEU A 180 11.62 -2.71 -1.48
CA LEU A 180 10.93 -3.39 -0.38
C LEU A 180 9.62 -2.68 0.01
N LEU A 181 9.61 -1.35 -0.04
CA LEU A 181 8.42 -0.54 0.17
C LEU A 181 7.35 -0.83 -0.89
N GLY A 182 7.75 -0.87 -2.17
CA GLY A 182 6.87 -1.23 -3.28
C GLY A 182 6.25 -2.62 -3.10
N HIS A 183 7.04 -3.61 -2.67
CA HIS A 183 6.55 -4.96 -2.40
C HIS A 183 5.54 -5.07 -1.24
N ALA A 184 5.46 -4.06 -0.35
CA ALA A 184 4.45 -4.00 0.71
C ALA A 184 3.08 -3.51 0.19
N PHE A 185 3.06 -2.78 -0.94
CA PHE A 185 1.83 -2.25 -1.54
C PHE A 185 1.42 -3.01 -2.80
N ILE A 186 2.38 -3.55 -3.56
CA ILE A 186 2.17 -4.24 -4.83
C ILE A 186 2.75 -5.65 -4.70
N VAL A 187 1.88 -6.66 -4.82
CA VAL A 187 2.29 -8.06 -4.71
C VAL A 187 3.17 -8.47 -5.90
N GLY A 188 2.84 -7.99 -7.10
CA GLY A 188 3.64 -8.13 -8.32
C GLY A 188 3.20 -7.14 -9.40
N GLU A 189 4.09 -6.85 -10.36
CA GLU A 189 3.80 -5.94 -11.48
C GLU A 189 2.74 -6.50 -12.46
N THR A 190 2.62 -7.83 -12.51
CA THR A 190 1.60 -8.55 -13.27
C THR A 190 0.90 -9.57 -12.38
N ILE A 191 -0.30 -9.99 -12.78
CA ILE A 191 -1.04 -11.04 -12.06
C ILE A 191 -0.22 -12.35 -12.00
N ASP A 192 0.49 -12.69 -13.08
CA ASP A 192 1.37 -13.86 -13.16
C ASP A 192 2.50 -13.82 -12.13
N ALA A 193 3.16 -12.66 -11.99
CA ALA A 193 4.20 -12.44 -11.00
C ALA A 193 3.63 -12.48 -9.58
N ALA A 194 2.47 -11.87 -9.37
CA ALA A 194 1.78 -11.88 -8.09
C ALA A 194 1.39 -13.30 -7.64
N LEU A 195 0.95 -14.14 -8.58
CA LEU A 195 0.63 -15.56 -8.32
C LEU A 195 1.86 -16.43 -8.10
N ALA A 196 2.95 -16.20 -8.86
CA ALA A 196 4.21 -16.88 -8.62
C ALA A 196 4.72 -16.62 -7.19
N ARG A 197 4.57 -15.38 -6.72
CA ARG A 197 4.89 -14.98 -5.34
C ARG A 197 3.93 -15.58 -4.32
N GLY A 198 2.62 -15.57 -4.60
CA GLY A 198 1.61 -16.18 -3.74
C GLY A 198 1.82 -17.68 -3.50
N ARG A 199 2.41 -18.39 -4.46
CA ARG A 199 2.82 -19.80 -4.30
C ARG A 199 4.01 -19.99 -3.37
N ALA A 200 4.93 -19.02 -3.33
CA ALA A 200 6.13 -19.08 -2.50
C ALA A 200 5.87 -18.63 -1.06
N GLU A 201 4.86 -17.78 -0.85
CA GLU A 201 4.54 -17.16 0.44
C GLU A 201 3.14 -17.61 0.92
N PRO A 202 3.04 -18.50 1.95
CA PRO A 202 1.76 -19.03 2.41
C PRO A 202 0.75 -17.97 2.86
N GLY A 203 1.23 -16.82 3.35
CA GLY A 203 0.39 -15.69 3.75
C GLY A 203 -0.30 -15.00 2.57
N LEU A 204 0.16 -15.24 1.34
CA LEU A 204 -0.38 -14.68 0.10
C LEU A 204 -1.16 -15.70 -0.73
N ALA A 205 -1.34 -16.93 -0.22
CA ALA A 205 -2.01 -18.01 -0.94
C ALA A 205 -3.53 -17.79 -1.10
N LEU A 206 -4.15 -17.04 -0.19
CA LEU A 206 -5.58 -16.68 -0.21
C LEU A 206 -5.74 -15.17 -0.28
N CYS A 207 -5.50 -14.61 -1.47
CA CYS A 207 -5.62 -13.17 -1.72
C CYS A 207 -6.68 -12.88 -2.78
N SER A 208 -7.35 -11.74 -2.62
CA SER A 208 -8.04 -11.05 -3.71
C SER A 208 -7.07 -10.06 -4.35
N PHE A 209 -7.04 -9.99 -5.68
CA PHE A 209 -6.14 -9.10 -6.40
C PHE A 209 -6.86 -7.82 -6.84
N ASP A 210 -6.29 -6.67 -6.47
CA ASP A 210 -6.67 -5.37 -7.01
C ASP A 210 -5.72 -5.02 -8.17
N VAL A 211 -6.29 -4.85 -9.36
CA VAL A 211 -5.54 -4.58 -10.61
C VAL A 211 -5.28 -3.07 -10.81
N LEU A 212 -5.69 -2.22 -9.85
CA LEU A 212 -5.39 -0.78 -9.78
C LEU A 212 -5.85 0.05 -11.00
N GLY A 213 -6.86 -0.43 -11.74
CA GLY A 213 -7.45 0.29 -12.86
C GLY A 213 -8.59 1.21 -12.42
N GLU A 214 -8.35 2.52 -12.39
CA GLU A 214 -9.37 3.52 -12.01
C GLU A 214 -9.40 4.75 -12.94
N GLY A 215 -10.57 5.40 -13.03
CA GLY A 215 -10.68 6.74 -13.61
C GLY A 215 -10.30 6.90 -15.08
N ALA A 216 -10.62 5.91 -15.94
CA ALA A 216 -10.36 5.95 -17.38
C ALA A 216 -10.77 7.29 -18.01
N ARG A 217 -9.85 7.92 -18.76
CA ARG A 217 -10.06 9.22 -19.41
C ARG A 217 -10.24 9.13 -20.92
N THR A 218 -9.82 8.01 -21.49
CA THR A 218 -9.97 7.69 -22.91
C THR A 218 -10.54 6.29 -23.09
N GLU A 219 -11.10 6.01 -24.25
CA GLU A 219 -11.52 4.65 -24.63
C GLU A 219 -10.35 3.66 -24.55
N ALA A 220 -9.15 4.10 -24.93
CA ALA A 220 -7.95 3.29 -24.83
C ALA A 220 -7.60 2.93 -23.37
N ASP A 221 -7.82 3.84 -22.41
CA ASP A 221 -7.63 3.52 -20.99
C ASP A 221 -8.66 2.50 -20.51
N ALA A 222 -9.93 2.65 -20.92
CA ALA A 222 -11.01 1.74 -20.55
C ALA A 222 -10.75 0.33 -21.10
N GLN A 223 -10.34 0.21 -22.37
CA GLN A 223 -9.97 -1.06 -22.98
C GLN A 223 -8.77 -1.68 -22.27
N ARG A 224 -7.73 -0.90 -21.96
CA ARG A 224 -6.57 -1.39 -21.21
C ARG A 224 -6.95 -1.95 -19.84
N TYR A 225 -7.83 -1.28 -19.09
CA TYR A 225 -8.30 -1.79 -17.80
C TYR A 225 -9.16 -3.03 -17.97
N PHE A 226 -10.05 -3.06 -18.96
CA PHE A 226 -10.85 -4.24 -19.29
C PHE A 226 -9.95 -5.46 -19.55
N ASP A 227 -8.96 -5.31 -20.43
CA ASP A 227 -8.02 -6.39 -20.80
C ASP A 227 -7.23 -6.87 -19.58
N ALA A 228 -6.78 -5.94 -18.72
CA ALA A 228 -6.07 -6.29 -17.50
C ALA A 228 -6.93 -7.09 -16.52
N TYR A 229 -8.20 -6.70 -16.32
CA TYR A 229 -9.13 -7.46 -15.47
C TYR A 229 -9.51 -8.81 -16.09
N ALA A 230 -9.76 -8.86 -17.41
CA ALA A 230 -10.07 -10.10 -18.11
C ALA A 230 -8.92 -11.11 -17.99
N HIS A 231 -7.68 -10.67 -18.28
CA HIS A 231 -6.48 -11.48 -18.11
C HIS A 231 -6.33 -11.97 -16.66
N ALA A 232 -6.52 -11.08 -15.66
CA ALA A 232 -6.44 -11.47 -14.26
C ALA A 232 -7.47 -12.55 -13.89
N ILE A 233 -8.72 -12.43 -14.35
CA ILE A 233 -9.77 -13.42 -14.12
C ILE A 233 -9.43 -14.76 -14.78
N GLU A 234 -8.94 -14.74 -16.02
CA GLU A 234 -8.54 -15.96 -16.75
C GLU A 234 -7.38 -16.68 -16.06
N VAL A 235 -6.32 -15.95 -15.69
CA VAL A 235 -5.16 -16.54 -15.01
C VAL A 235 -5.56 -17.09 -13.64
N LEU A 236 -6.41 -16.38 -12.88
CA LEU A 236 -6.90 -16.84 -11.59
C LEU A 236 -7.83 -18.05 -11.71
N GLY A 237 -8.74 -18.05 -12.68
CA GLY A 237 -9.64 -19.18 -12.95
C GLY A 237 -8.91 -20.42 -13.44
N GLY A 238 -7.77 -20.25 -14.12
CA GLY A 238 -6.86 -21.33 -14.53
C GLY A 238 -6.07 -21.94 -13.37
N GLN A 239 -5.99 -21.28 -12.21
CA GLN A 239 -5.50 -21.89 -10.98
C GLN A 239 -6.63 -22.75 -10.40
N ALA A 240 -6.63 -24.05 -10.70
CA ALA A 240 -7.57 -24.99 -10.10
C ALA A 240 -7.60 -24.81 -8.58
N ALA A 241 -8.79 -24.77 -7.99
CA ALA A 241 -8.98 -24.70 -6.55
C ALA A 241 -8.15 -25.79 -5.86
N GLY A 242 -7.10 -25.39 -5.15
CA GLY A 242 -6.35 -26.22 -4.21
C GLY A 242 -7.07 -26.26 -2.87
#